data_AF-A0A928S1N7-F1
#
_entry.id   AF-A0A928S1N7-F1
#
_cell.length_a   1.000
_cell.length_b   1.000
_cell.length_c   1.000
_cell.angle_alpha   90.00
_cell.angle_beta   90.00
_cell.angle_gamma   90.00
#
_symmetry.space_group_name_H-M   'P 1'
#
loop_
_entity.id
_entity.type
_entity.pdbx_description
1 polymer ?
#
loop_
_entity_poly.entity_id
_entity_poly.type
_entity_poly.pdbx_seq_one_letter_code
_entity_poly.pdbx_strand_id
1 'polypeptide(L)'
;MARAAPGPEGAGLTERRSWPPATAPWASGRRCLLVFEATREQRCWVHKTANVLDKLPKGKQAKAKGMLHDVWMADTREAAEKAFDLFVETYQAKYPKAAECLKKDRAALLTFYDFPAEHWPHLRTTNPIESTFATVRLRTVRTKGCGSRLATLTMVFRLVQCAQDHWRALNGSGLLGEVIGGIQFVNGLRMDAA
;
A
#
# COMPACT_ATOMS: atom_id res chain seq x y z
N MET A 1 47.83 -10.98 -35.76
CA MET A 1 47.95 -10.54 -34.35
C MET A 1 47.23 -9.21 -34.20
N ALA A 2 45.96 -9.22 -33.77
CA ALA A 2 45.19 -8.01 -33.50
C ALA A 2 45.17 -7.77 -31.98
N ARG A 3 45.65 -6.61 -31.53
CA ARG A 3 45.67 -6.22 -30.12
C ARG A 3 44.26 -5.75 -29.72
N ALA A 4 43.73 -6.32 -28.64
CA ALA A 4 42.46 -5.92 -28.04
C ALA A 4 42.60 -4.55 -27.34
N ALA A 5 41.58 -3.70 -27.46
CA ALA A 5 41.45 -2.44 -26.74
C ALA A 5 41.14 -2.70 -25.24
N PRO A 6 41.62 -1.85 -24.31
CA PRO A 6 41.31 -1.99 -22.89
C PRO A 6 39.85 -1.57 -22.61
N GLY A 7 39.14 -2.40 -21.85
CA GLY A 7 37.79 -2.10 -21.35
C GLY A 7 37.81 -1.04 -20.24
N PRO A 8 36.69 -0.32 -20.01
CA PRO A 8 36.64 0.74 -19.02
C PRO A 8 36.75 0.19 -17.60
N GLU A 9 37.73 0.71 -16.87
CA GLU A 9 38.00 0.47 -15.45
C GLU A 9 36.83 0.84 -14.55
N GLY A 10 36.71 0.11 -13.45
CA GLY A 10 35.58 0.13 -12.53
C GLY A 10 35.33 1.48 -11.85
N ALA A 11 34.09 1.96 -11.96
CA ALA A 11 33.55 2.97 -11.07
C ALA A 11 33.33 2.37 -9.68
N GLY A 12 34.16 2.77 -8.71
CA GLY A 12 34.09 2.34 -7.33
C GLY A 12 32.78 2.75 -6.64
N LEU A 13 32.10 1.77 -6.05
CA LEU A 13 30.96 1.93 -5.14
C LEU A 13 31.43 2.38 -3.73
N THR A 14 32.11 3.53 -3.62
CA THR A 14 32.60 4.04 -2.32
C THR A 14 31.96 5.35 -1.87
N GLU A 15 31.02 5.91 -2.63
CA GLU A 15 30.30 7.10 -2.18
C GLU A 15 29.12 6.69 -1.28
N ARG A 16 29.36 6.69 0.04
CA ARG A 16 28.29 6.71 1.04
C ARG A 16 27.44 7.95 0.79
N ARG A 17 26.37 7.81 -0.01
CA ARG A 17 25.30 8.81 -0.08
C ARG A 17 24.73 8.96 1.33
N SER A 18 25.15 10.01 2.02
CA SER A 18 24.57 10.41 3.30
C SER A 18 23.07 10.58 3.09
N TRP A 19 22.28 9.92 3.94
CA TRP A 19 20.83 10.15 3.96
C TRP A 19 20.60 11.63 4.29
N PRO A 20 19.74 12.36 3.54
CA PRO A 20 19.49 13.75 3.86
C PRO A 20 18.78 13.87 5.23
N PRO A 21 18.68 15.07 5.84
CA PRO A 21 18.05 15.26 7.14
C PRO A 21 16.53 15.00 7.12
N ALA A 22 15.99 14.48 8.23
CA ALA A 22 14.59 14.06 8.39
C ALA A 22 13.53 15.17 8.16
N THR A 23 13.96 16.43 8.00
CA THR A 23 13.12 17.60 7.74
C THR A 23 12.84 17.83 6.26
N ALA A 24 13.54 17.15 5.36
CA ALA A 24 13.38 17.40 3.94
C ALA A 24 12.12 16.70 3.37
N PRO A 25 11.47 17.26 2.33
CA PRO A 25 10.10 16.93 1.90
C PRO A 25 9.82 15.44 1.64
N TRP A 26 10.87 14.67 1.38
CA TRP A 26 10.83 13.23 1.11
C TRP A 26 10.55 12.35 2.33
N ALA A 27 10.61 12.86 3.56
CA ALA A 27 10.31 12.10 4.79
C ALA A 27 8.81 11.80 4.98
N SER A 28 7.93 12.45 4.20
CA SER A 28 6.47 12.38 4.36
C SER A 28 5.78 11.30 3.51
N GLY A 29 6.53 10.49 2.75
CA GLY A 29 5.96 9.43 1.91
C GLY A 29 5.18 9.92 0.67
N ARG A 30 5.14 11.23 0.41
CA ARG A 30 4.47 11.85 -0.74
C ARG A 30 5.42 12.14 -1.91
N ARG A 31 6.41 11.26 -2.13
CA ARG A 31 7.36 11.42 -3.25
C ARG A 31 6.69 11.21 -4.61
N CYS A 32 5.67 10.35 -4.69
CA CYS A 32 4.95 10.12 -5.94
C CYS A 32 4.25 11.37 -6.47
N LEU A 33 3.67 12.22 -5.62
CA LEU A 33 2.90 13.39 -6.05
C LEU A 33 3.78 14.48 -6.68
N LEU A 34 5.09 14.49 -6.39
CA LEU A 34 6.05 15.40 -7.03
C LEU A 34 6.40 15.01 -8.47
N VAL A 35 6.13 13.75 -8.84
CA VAL A 35 6.45 13.19 -10.17
C VAL A 35 5.17 12.90 -10.95
N PHE A 36 4.08 12.58 -10.27
CA PHE A 36 2.79 12.21 -10.83
C PHE A 36 1.66 13.01 -10.16
N GLU A 37 1.51 14.25 -10.57
CA GLU A 37 0.58 15.22 -9.96
C GLU A 37 -0.89 14.78 -10.04
N ALA A 38 -1.25 14.00 -11.06
CA ALA A 38 -2.61 13.49 -11.26
C ALA A 38 -2.92 12.20 -10.45
N THR A 39 -1.95 11.64 -9.71
CA THR A 39 -2.15 10.36 -9.01
C THR A 39 -2.94 10.52 -7.72
N ARG A 40 -4.00 9.73 -7.56
CA ARG A 40 -4.77 9.65 -6.32
C ARG A 40 -4.07 8.72 -5.33
N GLU A 41 -3.79 9.22 -4.12
CA GLU A 41 -3.11 8.44 -3.06
C GLU A 41 -4.12 7.67 -2.22
N GLN A 42 -4.02 6.33 -2.20
CA GLN A 42 -4.75 5.47 -1.28
C GLN A 42 -3.83 4.93 -0.19
N ARG A 43 -4.27 5.00 1.07
CA ARG A 43 -3.60 4.35 2.20
C ARG A 43 -4.15 2.95 2.44
N CYS A 44 -3.27 2.03 2.78
CA CYS A 44 -3.63 0.63 3.02
C CYS A 44 -4.41 0.46 4.33
N TRP A 45 -5.63 -0.10 4.25
CA TRP A 45 -6.48 -0.38 5.40
C TRP A 45 -5.89 -1.39 6.38
N VAL A 46 -5.15 -2.40 5.91
CA VAL A 46 -4.52 -3.42 6.76
C VAL A 46 -3.50 -2.77 7.70
N HIS A 47 -2.55 -2.03 7.14
CA HIS A 47 -1.54 -1.33 7.94
C HIS A 47 -2.15 -0.23 8.81
N LYS A 48 -3.18 0.46 8.31
CA LYS A 48 -3.86 1.48 9.11
C LYS A 48 -4.54 0.88 10.32
N THR A 49 -5.24 -0.24 10.14
CA THR A 49 -5.90 -0.98 11.21
C THR A 49 -4.88 -1.38 12.27
N ALA A 50 -3.75 -1.97 11.89
CA ALA A 50 -2.66 -2.30 12.82
C ALA A 50 -2.18 -1.07 13.62
N ASN A 51 -1.91 0.05 12.93
CA ASN A 51 -1.45 1.28 13.56
C ASN A 51 -2.46 1.86 14.56
N VAL A 52 -3.77 1.71 14.32
CA VAL A 52 -4.82 2.15 15.24
C VAL A 52 -4.93 1.20 16.44
N LEU A 53 -4.89 -0.12 16.20
CA LEU A 53 -4.97 -1.14 17.25
C LEU A 53 -3.80 -1.07 18.23
N ASP A 54 -2.60 -0.70 17.77
CA ASP A 54 -1.42 -0.48 18.61
C ASP A 54 -1.57 0.69 19.60
N LYS A 55 -2.56 1.57 19.38
CA LYS A 55 -2.90 2.67 20.29
C LYS A 55 -4.03 2.32 21.25
N LEU A 56 -4.50 1.07 21.25
CA LEU A 56 -5.59 0.60 22.08
C LEU A 56 -5.14 -0.56 22.99
N PRO A 57 -5.70 -0.67 24.21
CA PRO A 57 -5.49 -1.85 25.06
C PRO A 57 -5.99 -3.12 24.39
N LYS A 58 -5.27 -4.25 24.58
CA LYS A 58 -5.60 -5.56 23.96
C LYS A 58 -7.07 -5.96 24.10
N GLY A 59 -7.67 -5.77 25.28
CA GLY A 59 -9.08 -6.12 25.53
C GLY A 59 -10.11 -5.32 24.72
N LYS A 60 -9.73 -4.19 24.10
CA LYS A 60 -10.61 -3.39 23.24
C LYS A 60 -10.32 -3.58 21.74
N GLN A 61 -9.21 -4.22 21.39
CA GLN A 61 -8.77 -4.36 20.00
C GLN A 61 -9.75 -5.16 19.14
N ALA A 62 -10.37 -6.22 19.68
CA ALA A 62 -11.34 -7.02 18.92
C ALA A 62 -12.56 -6.19 18.48
N LYS A 63 -13.15 -5.42 19.40
CA LYS A 63 -14.28 -4.52 19.09
C LYS A 63 -13.87 -3.40 18.14
N ALA A 64 -12.71 -2.77 18.39
CA ALA A 64 -12.20 -1.71 17.53
C ALA A 64 -11.93 -2.21 16.10
N LYS A 65 -11.40 -3.42 15.96
CA LYS A 65 -11.17 -4.05 14.65
C LYS A 65 -12.48 -4.28 13.90
N GLY A 66 -13.53 -4.75 14.59
CA GLY A 66 -14.87 -4.89 14.00
C GLY A 66 -15.39 -3.56 13.46
N MET A 67 -15.35 -2.52 14.29
CA MET A 67 -15.78 -1.17 13.87
C MET A 67 -14.95 -0.62 12.70
N LEU A 68 -13.65 -0.89 12.66
CA LEU A 68 -12.81 -0.49 11.51
C LEU A 68 -13.18 -1.28 10.24
N HIS A 69 -13.52 -2.56 10.36
CA HIS A 69 -14.04 -3.36 9.26
C HIS A 69 -15.35 -2.79 8.71
N ASP A 70 -16.26 -2.35 9.59
CA ASP A 70 -17.53 -1.75 9.18
C ASP A 70 -17.33 -0.51 8.28
N VAL A 71 -16.23 0.24 8.47
CA VAL A 71 -15.91 1.40 7.63
C VAL A 71 -15.56 1.01 6.20
N TRP A 72 -14.58 0.11 6.02
CA TRP A 72 -14.08 -0.19 4.68
C TRP A 72 -14.88 -1.28 3.97
N MET A 73 -15.70 -2.04 4.69
CA MET A 73 -16.67 -2.97 4.11
C MET A 73 -18.01 -2.34 3.74
N ALA A 74 -18.24 -1.06 4.08
CA ALA A 74 -19.45 -0.36 3.70
C ALA A 74 -19.66 -0.34 2.17
N ASP A 75 -20.93 -0.40 1.75
CA ASP A 75 -21.29 -0.43 0.33
C ASP A 75 -21.13 0.94 -0.34
N THR A 76 -21.24 2.03 0.43
CA THR A 76 -21.12 3.39 -0.07
C THR A 76 -20.18 4.23 0.79
N ARG A 77 -19.61 5.27 0.18
CA ARG A 77 -18.78 6.26 0.84
C ARG A 77 -19.52 6.92 2.00
N GLU A 78 -20.80 7.27 1.82
CA GLU A 78 -21.60 7.91 2.87
C GLU A 78 -21.79 7.00 4.09
N ALA A 79 -22.01 5.70 3.86
CA ALA A 79 -22.10 4.72 4.94
C ALA A 79 -20.75 4.53 5.64
N ALA A 80 -19.65 4.50 4.88
CA ALA A 80 -18.30 4.44 5.43
C ALA A 80 -17.98 5.65 6.31
N GLU A 81 -18.35 6.85 5.86
CA GLU A 81 -18.14 8.10 6.61
C GLU A 81 -18.92 8.06 7.95
N LYS A 82 -20.17 7.60 7.95
CA LYS A 82 -20.95 7.42 9.19
C LYS A 82 -20.31 6.41 10.15
N ALA A 83 -19.84 5.27 9.64
CA ALA A 83 -19.13 4.28 10.45
C ALA A 83 -17.81 4.84 11.00
N PHE A 84 -17.12 5.66 10.22
CA PHE A 84 -15.89 6.35 10.63
C PHE A 84 -16.16 7.31 11.78
N ASP A 85 -17.20 8.13 11.67
CA ASP A 85 -17.60 9.07 12.72
C ASP A 85 -18.01 8.34 14.01
N LEU A 86 -18.73 7.23 13.89
CA LEU A 86 -19.07 6.38 15.04
C LEU A 86 -17.83 5.83 15.74
N PHE A 87 -16.80 5.39 15.00
CA PHE A 87 -15.53 4.95 15.59
C PHE A 87 -14.86 6.09 16.35
N VAL A 88 -14.80 7.27 15.74
CA VAL A 88 -14.22 8.45 16.37
C VAL A 88 -14.97 8.79 17.65
N GLU A 89 -16.30 8.91 17.62
CA GLU A 89 -17.10 9.26 18.79
C GLU A 89 -16.89 8.26 19.94
N THR A 90 -16.86 6.96 19.62
CA THR A 90 -16.70 5.88 20.60
C THR A 90 -15.34 5.92 21.32
N TYR A 91 -14.26 6.24 20.59
CA TYR A 91 -12.90 6.12 21.11
C TYR A 91 -12.21 7.44 21.42
N GLN A 92 -12.66 8.59 20.89
CA GLN A 92 -11.99 9.89 21.04
C GLN A 92 -11.81 10.28 22.52
N ALA A 93 -12.85 10.12 23.34
CA ALA A 93 -12.82 10.58 24.74
C ALA A 93 -11.81 9.81 25.61
N LYS A 94 -11.66 8.50 25.38
CA LYS A 94 -10.80 7.62 26.19
C LYS A 94 -9.46 7.33 25.54
N TYR A 95 -9.39 7.36 24.21
CA TYR A 95 -8.24 6.97 23.41
C TYR A 95 -8.02 7.94 22.24
N PRO A 96 -7.76 9.23 22.51
CA PRO A 96 -7.64 10.25 21.48
C PRO A 96 -6.53 9.92 20.46
N LYS A 97 -5.43 9.27 20.89
CA LYS A 97 -4.34 8.85 20.00
C LYS A 97 -4.79 7.86 18.91
N ALA A 98 -5.74 6.98 19.22
CA ALA A 98 -6.25 6.00 18.26
C ALA A 98 -7.17 6.68 17.23
N ALA A 99 -8.05 7.57 17.70
CA ALA A 99 -8.98 8.30 16.85
C ALA A 99 -8.27 9.33 15.97
N GLU A 100 -7.30 10.10 16.50
CA GLU A 100 -6.48 11.02 15.71
C GLU A 100 -5.60 10.29 14.70
N CYS A 101 -5.09 9.09 15.05
CA CYS A 101 -4.42 8.23 14.08
C CYS A 101 -5.36 7.98 12.90
N LEU A 102 -6.57 7.48 13.13
CA LEU A 102 -7.52 7.19 12.04
C LEU A 102 -7.87 8.46 11.23
N LYS A 103 -8.26 9.55 11.90
CA LYS A 103 -8.68 10.83 11.29
C LYS A 103 -7.67 11.40 10.31
N LYS A 104 -6.38 11.35 10.65
CA LYS A 104 -5.31 11.96 9.84
C LYS A 104 -5.34 11.51 8.37
N ASP A 105 -5.71 10.26 8.13
CA ASP A 105 -5.67 9.65 6.80
C ASP A 105 -7.08 9.42 6.22
N ARG A 106 -8.13 10.07 6.76
CA ARG A 106 -9.54 9.83 6.38
C ARG A 106 -9.78 9.86 4.87
N ALA A 107 -9.38 10.94 4.20
CA ALA A 107 -9.56 11.09 2.75
C ALA A 107 -8.81 10.03 1.94
N ALA A 108 -7.55 9.76 2.31
CA ALA A 108 -6.70 8.78 1.63
C ALA A 108 -7.12 7.33 1.89
N LEU A 109 -7.90 7.06 2.94
CA LEU A 109 -8.43 5.73 3.24
C LEU A 109 -9.69 5.42 2.44
N LEU A 110 -10.46 6.44 2.06
CA LEU A 110 -11.74 6.30 1.35
C LEU A 110 -11.63 6.56 -0.16
N THR A 111 -10.42 6.78 -0.69
CA THR A 111 -10.19 7.04 -2.12
C THR A 111 -10.57 5.86 -3.00
N PHE A 112 -10.57 4.64 -2.47
CA PHE A 112 -10.95 3.44 -3.23
C PHE A 112 -12.41 3.46 -3.73
N TYR A 113 -13.31 4.24 -3.10
CA TYR A 113 -14.70 4.40 -3.58
C TYR A 113 -14.79 5.12 -4.93
N ASP A 114 -13.73 5.82 -5.32
CA ASP A 114 -13.62 6.53 -6.60
C ASP A 114 -13.11 5.60 -7.74
N PHE A 115 -13.02 4.29 -7.47
CA PHE A 115 -12.62 3.23 -8.41
C PHE A 115 -13.73 2.19 -8.55
N PRO A 116 -13.73 1.38 -9.64
CA PRO A 116 -14.75 0.35 -9.86
C PRO A 116 -14.92 -0.61 -8.68
N ALA A 117 -16.17 -1.00 -8.40
CA ALA A 117 -16.50 -1.89 -7.29
C ALA A 117 -15.77 -3.25 -7.39
N GLU A 118 -15.54 -3.73 -8.61
CA GLU A 118 -14.81 -4.97 -8.88
C GLU A 118 -13.37 -4.93 -8.36
N HIS A 119 -12.76 -3.74 -8.28
CA HIS A 119 -11.37 -3.55 -7.85
C HIS A 119 -11.25 -3.48 -6.33
N TRP A 120 -12.33 -3.15 -5.61
CA TRP A 120 -12.30 -2.93 -4.15
C TRP A 120 -11.72 -4.10 -3.34
N PRO A 121 -11.98 -5.39 -3.63
CA PRO A 121 -11.34 -6.49 -2.91
C PRO A 121 -9.80 -6.45 -2.98
N HIS A 122 -9.25 -5.99 -4.10
CA HIS A 122 -7.81 -5.87 -4.31
C HIS A 122 -7.24 -4.59 -3.69
N LEU A 123 -8.00 -3.49 -3.69
CA LEU A 123 -7.57 -2.20 -3.12
C LEU A 123 -7.63 -2.17 -1.57
N ARG A 124 -8.58 -2.89 -0.98
CA ARG A 124 -8.80 -2.90 0.48
C ARG A 124 -7.91 -3.91 1.23
N THR A 125 -7.33 -4.88 0.52
CA THR A 125 -6.49 -5.93 1.10
C THR A 125 -5.04 -5.81 0.67
N THR A 126 -4.14 -6.45 1.42
CA THR A 126 -2.71 -6.54 1.07
C THR A 126 -2.36 -7.83 0.35
N ASN A 127 -3.34 -8.70 0.06
CA ASN A 127 -3.09 -10.03 -0.49
C ASN A 127 -2.31 -10.01 -1.83
N PRO A 128 -2.58 -9.10 -2.80
CA PRO A 128 -1.79 -9.02 -4.03
C PRO A 128 -0.29 -8.79 -3.78
N ILE A 129 0.04 -8.06 -2.72
CA ILE A 129 1.41 -7.76 -2.32
C ILE A 129 1.96 -8.92 -1.47
N GLU A 130 1.25 -9.31 -0.42
CA GLU A 130 1.73 -10.26 0.57
C GLU A 130 1.92 -11.67 0.00
N SER A 131 1.06 -12.10 -0.91
CA SER A 131 1.18 -13.40 -1.60
C SER A 131 2.47 -13.48 -2.42
N THR A 132 2.79 -12.42 -3.17
CA THR A 132 4.03 -12.32 -3.95
C THR A 132 5.27 -12.41 -3.07
N PHE A 133 5.25 -11.77 -1.90
CA PHE A 133 6.38 -11.80 -0.96
C PHE A 133 6.38 -13.00 -0.01
N ALA A 134 5.38 -13.88 -0.05
CA ALA A 134 5.30 -15.04 0.83
C ALA A 134 6.46 -16.03 0.59
N THR A 135 6.76 -16.31 -0.68
CA THR A 135 7.86 -17.20 -1.10
C THR A 135 9.23 -16.65 -0.70
N VAL A 136 9.42 -15.34 -0.85
CA VAL A 136 10.63 -14.63 -0.42
C VAL A 136 10.84 -14.79 1.08
N ARG A 137 9.81 -14.48 1.89
CA ARG A 137 9.88 -14.61 3.35
C ARG A 137 10.18 -16.04 3.79
N LEU A 138 9.48 -17.01 3.20
CA LEU A 138 9.72 -18.43 3.47
C LEU A 138 11.19 -18.81 3.20
N ARG A 139 11.74 -18.38 2.07
CA ARG A 139 13.11 -18.70 1.70
C ARG A 139 14.12 -18.00 2.60
N THR A 140 13.91 -16.73 2.94
CA THR A 140 14.77 -15.96 3.85
C THR A 140 14.86 -16.62 5.23
N VAL A 141 13.74 -17.10 5.77
CA VAL A 141 13.72 -17.84 7.03
C VAL A 141 14.51 -19.15 6.90
N ARG A 142 14.32 -19.89 5.79
CA ARG A 142 15.00 -21.19 5.57
C ARG A 142 16.51 -21.04 5.38
N THR A 143 16.97 -19.97 4.75
CA THR A 143 18.40 -19.69 4.54
C THR A 143 19.09 -19.10 5.77
N LYS A 144 18.37 -18.92 6.90
CA LYS A 144 18.88 -18.32 8.15
C LYS A 144 19.54 -16.95 7.92
N GLY A 145 18.97 -16.14 7.03
CA GLY A 145 19.51 -14.82 6.68
C GLY A 145 19.75 -14.67 5.18
N CYS A 146 20.34 -13.52 4.81
CA CYS A 146 20.35 -13.03 3.44
C CYS A 146 21.74 -12.99 2.76
N GLY A 147 22.78 -13.55 3.38
CA GLY A 147 24.12 -13.59 2.80
C GLY A 147 24.64 -12.19 2.44
N SER A 148 25.27 -12.04 1.28
CA SER A 148 25.66 -10.73 0.73
C SER A 148 24.44 -9.99 0.14
N ARG A 149 24.50 -8.66 0.06
CA ARG A 149 23.45 -7.84 -0.57
C ARG A 149 23.13 -8.31 -2.00
N LEU A 150 24.15 -8.65 -2.78
CA LEU A 150 23.96 -9.15 -4.14
C LEU A 150 23.23 -10.48 -4.15
N ALA A 151 23.62 -11.42 -3.28
CA ALA A 151 22.94 -12.71 -3.15
C ALA A 151 21.47 -12.53 -2.73
N THR A 152 21.18 -11.61 -1.81
CA THR A 152 19.82 -11.28 -1.41
C THR A 152 19.00 -10.77 -2.60
N LEU A 153 19.54 -9.81 -3.35
CA LEU A 153 18.84 -9.20 -4.49
C LEU A 153 18.57 -10.24 -5.58
N THR A 154 19.55 -11.07 -5.92
CA THR A 154 19.38 -12.14 -6.91
C THR A 154 18.33 -13.15 -6.47
N MET A 155 18.33 -13.53 -5.19
CA MET A 155 17.34 -14.45 -4.62
C MET A 155 15.92 -13.85 -4.67
N VAL A 156 15.75 -12.61 -4.21
CA VAL A 156 14.44 -11.92 -4.26
C VAL A 156 13.97 -11.79 -5.70
N PHE A 157 14.82 -11.32 -6.61
CA PHE A 157 14.51 -11.17 -8.02
C PHE A 157 14.01 -12.49 -8.62
N ARG A 158 14.75 -13.58 -8.42
CA ARG A 158 14.38 -14.88 -8.99
C ARG A 158 13.09 -15.43 -8.39
N LEU A 159 12.88 -15.29 -7.08
CA LEU A 159 11.64 -15.77 -6.44
C LEU A 159 10.42 -14.96 -6.88
N VAL A 160 10.56 -13.65 -7.07
CA VAL A 160 9.49 -12.80 -7.60
C VAL A 160 9.18 -13.15 -9.05
N GLN A 161 10.20 -13.44 -9.88
CA GLN A 161 9.98 -13.96 -11.24
C GLN A 161 9.19 -15.27 -11.23
N CYS A 162 9.55 -16.23 -10.37
CA CYS A 162 8.79 -17.47 -10.27
C CYS A 162 7.34 -17.24 -9.77
N ALA A 163 7.12 -16.25 -8.90
CA ALA A 163 5.78 -15.92 -8.43
C ALA A 163 4.91 -15.30 -9.53
N GLN A 164 5.52 -14.56 -10.46
CA GLN A 164 4.83 -13.88 -11.57
C GLN A 164 4.05 -14.85 -12.47
N ASP A 165 4.58 -16.06 -12.68
CA ASP A 165 3.96 -17.09 -13.53
C ASP A 165 2.57 -17.54 -13.02
N HIS A 166 2.24 -17.23 -11.76
CA HIS A 166 0.99 -17.62 -11.12
C HIS A 166 0.10 -16.43 -10.75
N TRP A 167 0.45 -15.22 -11.18
CA TRP A 167 -0.37 -14.05 -10.91
C TRP A 167 -1.69 -14.11 -11.68
N ARG A 168 -2.79 -13.92 -10.94
CA ARG A 168 -4.11 -13.70 -11.54
C ARG A 168 -4.27 -12.25 -11.95
N ALA A 169 -4.99 -12.05 -13.04
CA ALA A 169 -5.50 -10.73 -13.40
C ALA A 169 -6.39 -10.18 -12.27
N LEU A 170 -6.39 -8.85 -12.12
CA LEU A 170 -7.31 -8.16 -11.24
C LEU A 170 -8.75 -8.42 -11.68
N ASN A 171 -9.66 -8.47 -10.72
CA ASN A 171 -11.09 -8.53 -11.02
C ASN A 171 -11.47 -7.28 -11.82
N GLY A 172 -12.26 -7.41 -12.88
CA GLY A 172 -12.63 -6.26 -13.71
C GLY A 172 -11.44 -5.60 -14.41
N SER A 173 -10.42 -6.36 -14.80
CA SER A 173 -9.21 -5.83 -15.47
C SER A 173 -9.51 -5.02 -16.74
N GLY A 174 -10.61 -5.29 -17.45
CA GLY A 174 -11.05 -4.49 -18.60
C GLY A 174 -11.39 -3.04 -18.25
N LEU A 175 -11.83 -2.76 -17.02
CA LEU A 175 -12.18 -1.41 -16.55
C LEU A 175 -10.94 -0.56 -16.28
N LEU A 176 -9.73 -1.13 -16.27
CA LEU A 176 -8.50 -0.36 -16.11
C LEU A 176 -8.32 0.66 -17.23
N GLY A 177 -8.78 0.36 -18.46
CA GLY A 177 -8.77 1.31 -19.56
C GLY A 177 -9.62 2.56 -19.27
N GLU A 178 -10.76 2.37 -18.61
CA GLU A 178 -11.67 3.46 -18.22
C GLU A 178 -11.08 4.32 -17.10
N VAL A 179 -10.43 3.69 -16.11
CA VAL A 179 -9.72 4.39 -15.03
C VAL A 179 -8.55 5.21 -15.59
N ILE A 180 -7.77 4.65 -16.52
CA ILE A 180 -6.67 5.37 -17.18
C ILE A 180 -7.20 6.50 -18.06
N GLY A 181 -8.35 6.30 -18.71
CA GLY A 181 -9.07 7.32 -19.49
C GLY A 181 -9.66 8.45 -18.65
N GLY A 182 -9.62 8.36 -17.31
CA GLY A 182 -10.09 9.41 -16.40
C GLY A 182 -11.60 9.43 -16.17
N ILE A 183 -12.31 8.35 -16.53
CA ILE A 183 -13.74 8.19 -16.25
C ILE A 183 -13.95 8.20 -14.73
N GLN A 184 -14.96 8.96 -14.28
CA GLN A 184 -15.27 9.07 -12.85
C GLN A 184 -16.16 7.89 -12.42
N PHE A 185 -15.79 7.31 -11.28
CA PHE A 185 -16.60 6.32 -10.59
C PHE A 185 -17.06 6.92 -9.26
N VAL A 186 -18.33 6.73 -8.92
CA VAL A 186 -18.89 7.13 -7.62
C VAL A 186 -19.48 5.89 -6.97
N ASN A 187 -18.99 5.56 -5.78
CA ASN A 187 -19.35 4.32 -5.08
C ASN A 187 -19.19 3.08 -5.97
N GLY A 188 -18.15 3.07 -6.80
CA GLY A 188 -17.82 1.94 -7.66
C GLY A 188 -18.68 1.78 -8.91
N LEU A 189 -19.64 2.68 -9.12
CA LEU A 189 -20.45 2.74 -10.34
C LEU A 189 -19.89 3.81 -11.27
N ARG A 190 -19.83 3.48 -12.55
CA ARG A 190 -19.46 4.41 -13.61
C ARG A 190 -20.48 5.54 -13.66
N MET A 191 -20.01 6.79 -13.61
CA MET A 191 -20.84 7.92 -13.97
C MET A 191 -20.82 8.06 -15.49
N ASP A 192 -21.91 7.69 -16.15
CA ASP A 192 -22.08 8.08 -17.54
C ASP A 192 -22.22 9.60 -17.62
N ALA A 193 -21.47 10.22 -18.53
CA ALA A 193 -21.62 11.64 -18.82
C ALA A 193 -23.04 11.86 -19.36
N ALA A 194 -23.86 12.58 -18.58
CA ALA A 194 -25.15 13.10 -19.03
C ALA A 194 -24.98 14.14 -20.12
#